data_AF-A0A6S6SX19-F1
#
_entry.id   AF-A0A6S6SX19-F1
#
_cell.length_a   1.000
_cell.length_b   1.000
_cell.length_c   1.000
_cell.angle_alpha   90.00
_cell.angle_beta   90.00
_cell.angle_gamma   90.00
#
_symmetry.space_group_name_H-M   'P 1'
#
loop_
_entity.id
_entity.type
_entity.pdbx_description
1 polymer ?
#
loop_
_entity_poly.entity_id
_entity_poly.type
_entity_poly.pdbx_seq_one_letter_code
_entity_poly.pdbx_strand_id
1 'polypeptide(L)'
;MMKARHILFNTSWDEFDMGTCKFDVKFFDQFIPFFLFQDHKPKPALTEKMIVAINNIMVLDAKKQDLYFQEFGENSEIKVREIHIDQEHDGLDGVYSEIIMDMPTSEYMSLIVKDGQIVHLDKDGTYLESLKIKK
;
A
#
# COMPACT_ATOMS: atom_id res chain seq x y z
N MET A 1 -14.92 -6.53 -3.94
CA MET A 1 -14.48 -5.16 -3.61
C MET A 1 -15.08 -4.78 -2.26
N MET A 2 -14.24 -4.43 -1.28
CA MET A 2 -14.66 -3.94 0.03
C MET A 2 -15.30 -2.56 -0.10
N LYS A 3 -16.38 -2.34 0.64
CA LYS A 3 -17.10 -1.05 0.66
C LYS A 3 -16.46 -0.13 1.70
N ALA A 4 -16.55 1.18 1.47
CA ALA A 4 -16.08 2.22 2.41
C ALA A 4 -16.50 1.95 3.86
N ARG A 5 -17.79 1.63 4.09
CA ARG A 5 -18.34 1.30 5.42
C ARG A 5 -17.63 0.13 6.11
N HIS A 6 -17.18 -0.87 5.35
CA HIS A 6 -16.51 -2.04 5.89
C HIS A 6 -15.08 -1.68 6.29
N ILE A 7 -14.39 -0.88 5.48
CA ILE A 7 -13.06 -0.38 5.81
C ILE A 7 -13.15 0.49 7.07
N LEU A 8 -14.02 1.51 7.06
CA LEU A 8 -14.26 2.38 8.22
C LEU A 8 -14.58 1.63 9.51
N PHE A 9 -15.41 0.59 9.45
CA PHE A 9 -15.75 -0.22 10.62
C PHE A 9 -14.54 -0.95 11.22
N ASN A 10 -13.57 -1.31 10.38
CA ASN A 10 -12.33 -1.98 10.80
C ASN A 10 -11.16 -1.00 11.00
N THR A 11 -11.37 0.30 10.79
CA THR A 11 -10.35 1.34 10.98
C THR A 11 -10.42 1.88 12.40
N SER A 12 -9.31 1.78 13.11
CA SER A 12 -9.07 2.53 14.35
C SER A 12 -8.30 3.81 14.02
N TRP A 13 -8.69 4.92 14.60
CA TRP A 13 -8.03 6.21 14.42
C TRP A 13 -7.30 6.58 15.72
N ASP A 14 -6.05 7.04 15.61
CA ASP A 14 -5.27 7.48 16.75
C ASP A 14 -5.40 8.98 17.03
N GLU A 15 -4.63 9.50 17.98
CA GLU A 15 -4.64 10.92 18.37
C GLU A 15 -4.06 11.87 17.32
N PHE A 16 -3.40 11.32 16.29
CA PHE A 16 -2.84 12.04 15.16
C PHE A 16 -3.71 11.92 13.90
N ASP A 17 -4.95 11.43 14.05
CA ASP A 17 -5.88 11.14 12.96
C ASP A 17 -5.33 10.13 11.93
N MET A 18 -4.35 9.29 12.32
CA MET A 18 -3.85 8.20 11.49
C MET A 18 -4.74 6.98 11.62
N GLY A 19 -5.21 6.46 10.49
CA GLY A 19 -6.10 5.32 10.43
C GLY A 19 -5.31 4.02 10.34
N THR A 20 -5.66 3.01 11.12
CA THR A 20 -5.12 1.66 11.00
C THR A 20 -6.24 0.65 10.85
N CYS A 21 -6.15 -0.20 9.82
CA CYS A 21 -6.99 -1.38 9.67
C CYS A 21 -6.14 -2.59 9.28
N LYS A 22 -6.63 -3.82 9.49
CA LYS A 22 -5.87 -5.04 9.20
C LYS A 22 -6.70 -5.99 8.36
N PHE A 23 -6.16 -6.45 7.23
CA PHE A 23 -6.85 -7.36 6.32
C PHE A 23 -5.95 -8.51 5.89
N ASP A 24 -6.59 -9.63 5.55
CA ASP A 24 -5.95 -10.78 4.92
C ASP A 24 -5.70 -10.52 3.42
N VAL A 25 -4.43 -10.31 3.06
CA VAL A 25 -4.01 -10.03 1.68
C VAL A 25 -3.50 -11.32 1.06
N LYS A 26 -4.38 -11.99 0.30
CA LYS A 26 -4.13 -13.31 -0.31
C LYS A 26 -2.87 -13.39 -1.17
N PHE A 27 -2.49 -12.29 -1.83
CA PHE A 27 -1.28 -12.27 -2.65
C PHE A 27 -0.01 -12.58 -1.84
N PHE A 28 0.02 -12.18 -0.56
CA PHE A 28 1.12 -12.44 0.37
C PHE A 28 0.81 -13.54 1.39
N ASP A 29 -0.39 -14.14 1.34
CA ASP A 29 -0.90 -15.09 2.34
C ASP A 29 -0.74 -14.58 3.79
N GLN A 30 -1.06 -13.30 4.02
CA GLN A 30 -0.76 -12.63 5.28
C GLN A 30 -1.86 -11.65 5.71
N PHE A 31 -2.13 -11.58 7.02
CA PHE A 31 -2.84 -10.47 7.64
C PHE A 31 -1.93 -9.26 7.83
N ILE A 32 -2.11 -8.23 7.01
CA ILE A 32 -1.22 -7.06 6.92
C ILE A 32 -1.95 -5.81 7.46
N PRO A 33 -1.29 -5.00 8.32
CA PRO A 33 -1.81 -3.70 8.71
C PRO A 33 -1.69 -2.69 7.57
N PHE A 34 -2.76 -1.94 7.35
CA PHE A 34 -2.85 -0.80 6.45
C PHE A 34 -2.86 0.48 7.29
N PHE A 35 -1.93 1.39 7.01
CA PHE A 35 -1.85 2.73 7.57
C PHE A 35 -2.40 3.74 6.57
N LEU A 36 -3.30 4.58 7.04
CA LEU A 36 -4.06 5.55 6.25
C LEU A 36 -3.68 6.95 6.76
N PHE A 37 -2.82 7.63 6.01
CA PHE A 37 -2.32 8.96 6.36
C PHE A 37 -3.24 10.02 5.76
N GLN A 38 -3.69 10.98 6.58
CA GLN A 38 -4.67 11.98 6.18
C GLN A 38 -4.16 13.40 6.40
N ASP A 39 -4.57 14.30 5.51
CA ASP A 39 -4.21 15.72 5.54
C ASP A 39 -5.29 16.61 6.20
N HIS A 40 -6.47 16.06 6.54
CA HIS A 40 -7.67 16.87 6.79
C HIS A 40 -8.26 16.80 8.20
N LYS A 41 -8.59 17.98 8.71
CA LYS A 41 -9.52 18.26 9.81
C LYS A 41 -10.91 18.55 9.21
N PRO A 42 -12.04 18.33 9.93
CA PRO A 42 -12.17 18.16 11.38
C PRO A 42 -12.36 16.73 11.88
N LYS A 43 -12.53 15.75 10.99
CA LYS A 43 -12.62 14.33 11.37
C LYS A 43 -11.98 13.47 10.28
N PRO A 44 -11.28 12.40 10.67
CA PRO A 44 -10.71 11.49 9.70
C PRO A 44 -11.81 10.81 8.86
N ALA A 45 -11.61 10.77 7.56
CA ALA A 45 -12.55 10.21 6.59
C ALA A 45 -11.80 9.63 5.39
N LEU A 46 -12.11 8.38 5.02
CA LEU A 46 -11.49 7.75 3.85
C LEU A 46 -11.83 8.49 2.56
N THR A 47 -10.83 8.80 1.76
CA THR A 47 -11.05 9.30 0.40
C THR A 47 -11.42 8.15 -0.55
N GLU A 48 -12.00 8.49 -1.70
CA GLU A 48 -12.32 7.49 -2.72
C GLU A 48 -11.06 6.74 -3.19
N LYS A 49 -9.96 7.46 -3.39
CA LYS A 49 -8.69 6.87 -3.82
C LYS A 49 -8.08 5.96 -2.76
N MET A 50 -8.19 6.29 -1.47
CA MET A 50 -7.79 5.37 -0.40
C MET A 50 -8.58 4.05 -0.45
N ILE A 51 -9.89 4.13 -0.66
CA ILE A 51 -10.76 2.94 -0.77
C ILE A 51 -10.34 2.11 -1.99
N VAL A 52 -10.03 2.77 -3.12
CA VAL A 52 -9.55 2.09 -4.33
C VAL A 52 -8.18 1.46 -4.10
N ALA A 53 -7.25 2.15 -3.43
CA ALA A 53 -5.90 1.65 -3.13
C ALA A 53 -5.96 0.36 -2.30
N ILE A 54 -6.74 0.34 -1.23
CA ILE A 54 -6.97 -0.88 -0.43
C ILE A 54 -7.52 -1.99 -1.34
N ASN A 55 -8.56 -1.69 -2.12
CA ASN A 55 -9.17 -2.69 -2.99
C ASN A 55 -8.21 -3.24 -4.06
N ASN A 56 -7.35 -2.39 -4.62
CA ASN A 56 -6.31 -2.78 -5.57
C ASN A 56 -5.35 -3.78 -4.94
N ILE A 57 -4.89 -3.53 -3.71
CA ILE A 57 -4.03 -4.47 -2.98
C ILE A 57 -4.74 -5.80 -2.72
N MET A 58 -6.01 -5.75 -2.28
CA MET A 58 -6.77 -6.96 -1.95
C MET A 58 -7.05 -7.87 -3.16
N VAL A 59 -6.87 -7.36 -4.38
CA VAL A 59 -7.12 -8.10 -5.63
C VAL A 59 -5.91 -8.11 -6.56
N LEU A 60 -4.69 -7.95 -6.02
CA LEU A 60 -3.46 -8.08 -6.80
C LEU A 60 -3.47 -9.39 -7.61
N ASP A 61 -3.38 -9.24 -8.92
CA ASP A 61 -3.31 -10.36 -9.85
C ASP A 61 -1.85 -10.73 -10.07
N ALA A 62 -1.45 -11.91 -9.61
CA ALA A 62 -0.08 -12.41 -9.77
C ALA A 62 0.40 -12.39 -11.22
N LYS A 63 -0.49 -12.60 -12.19
CA LYS A 63 -0.12 -12.57 -13.62
C LYS A 63 0.27 -11.19 -14.13
N LYS A 64 0.11 -10.14 -13.32
CA LYS A 64 0.42 -8.75 -13.66
C LYS A 64 1.57 -8.17 -12.83
N GLN A 65 2.19 -8.96 -11.95
CA GLN A 65 3.24 -8.49 -11.04
C GLN A 65 4.63 -8.94 -11.49
N ASP A 66 4.96 -8.74 -12.77
CA ASP A 66 6.23 -9.18 -13.36
C ASP A 66 7.43 -8.67 -12.56
N LEU A 67 7.38 -7.40 -12.15
CA LEU A 67 8.46 -6.76 -11.39
C LEU A 67 8.69 -7.42 -10.03
N TYR A 68 7.63 -7.87 -9.35
CA TYR A 68 7.74 -8.63 -8.10
C TYR A 68 8.44 -9.98 -8.34
N PHE A 69 7.98 -10.75 -9.33
CA PHE A 69 8.54 -12.07 -9.60
C PHE A 69 9.95 -12.03 -10.18
N GLN A 70 10.33 -10.95 -10.85
CA GLN A 70 11.71 -10.72 -11.29
C GLN A 70 12.67 -10.53 -10.11
N GLU A 71 12.26 -9.83 -9.06
CA GLU A 71 13.10 -9.61 -7.88
C GLU A 71 13.13 -10.85 -6.97
N PHE A 72 11.95 -11.41 -6.65
CA PHE A 72 11.84 -12.39 -5.58
C PHE A 72 11.65 -13.84 -6.07
N GLY A 73 11.19 -14.04 -7.30
CA GLY A 73 10.80 -15.35 -7.81
C GLY A 73 9.46 -15.86 -7.28
N GLU A 74 8.93 -16.92 -7.92
CA GLU A 74 7.57 -17.43 -7.69
C GLU A 74 7.31 -18.05 -6.31
N ASN A 75 8.36 -18.49 -5.61
CA ASN A 75 8.26 -19.21 -4.33
C ASN A 75 8.89 -18.44 -3.16
N SER A 76 8.95 -17.12 -3.26
CA SER A 76 9.49 -16.28 -2.20
C SER A 76 8.49 -16.11 -1.06
N GLU A 77 8.89 -16.51 0.14
CA GLU A 77 8.18 -16.15 1.37
C GLU A 77 8.59 -14.73 1.78
N ILE A 78 7.98 -13.73 1.16
CA ILE A 78 8.18 -12.33 1.53
C ILE A 78 7.26 -11.99 2.70
N LYS A 79 7.84 -11.46 3.77
CA LYS A 79 7.08 -10.99 4.93
C LYS A 79 6.80 -9.51 4.79
N VAL A 80 5.53 -9.16 4.57
CA VAL A 80 5.10 -7.77 4.52
C VAL A 80 4.93 -7.26 5.94
N ARG A 81 5.52 -6.11 6.25
CA ARG A 81 5.37 -5.48 7.55
C ARG A 81 4.05 -4.72 7.63
N GLU A 82 3.79 -3.89 6.63
CA GLU A 82 2.69 -2.94 6.61
C GLU A 82 2.46 -2.38 5.20
N ILE A 83 1.30 -1.78 4.97
CA ILE A 83 0.95 -1.10 3.73
C ILE A 83 0.56 0.34 4.05
N HIS A 84 1.16 1.29 3.37
CA HIS A 84 0.92 2.71 3.55
C HIS A 84 0.06 3.24 2.41
N ILE A 85 -0.94 4.06 2.75
CA ILE A 85 -1.81 4.74 1.81
C ILE A 85 -1.92 6.19 2.26
N ASP A 86 -1.35 7.08 1.45
CA ASP A 86 -1.23 8.49 1.76
C ASP A 86 -2.26 9.32 0.99
N GLN A 87 -3.00 10.16 1.71
CA GLN A 87 -3.93 11.11 1.11
C GLN A 87 -3.20 12.14 0.25
N GLU A 88 -1.95 12.48 0.55
CA GLU A 88 -1.15 13.41 -0.26
C GLU A 88 -1.06 12.93 -1.74
N HIS A 89 -1.17 11.62 -1.96
CA HIS A 89 -1.18 11.01 -3.30
C HIS A 89 -2.49 11.18 -4.07
N ASP A 90 -3.55 11.70 -3.44
CA ASP A 90 -4.82 11.92 -4.13
C ASP A 90 -4.70 12.96 -5.25
N GLY A 91 -3.73 13.88 -5.16
CA GLY A 91 -3.41 14.84 -6.21
C GLY A 91 -2.65 14.27 -7.42
N LEU A 92 -2.18 13.02 -7.35
CA LEU A 92 -1.39 12.39 -8.42
C LEU A 92 -2.26 11.71 -9.49
N ASP A 93 -1.67 11.47 -10.65
CA ASP A 93 -2.30 10.64 -11.68
C ASP A 93 -2.21 9.15 -11.30
N GLY A 94 -3.37 8.54 -11.04
CA GLY A 94 -3.53 7.17 -10.56
C GLY A 94 -3.81 7.05 -9.06
N VAL A 95 -3.85 5.80 -8.59
CA VAL A 95 -4.08 5.42 -7.20
C VAL A 95 -2.87 4.66 -6.68
N TYR A 96 -2.28 5.16 -5.58
CA TYR A 96 -1.01 4.66 -5.07
C TYR A 96 -1.15 4.02 -3.69
N SER A 97 -0.29 3.04 -3.44
CA SER A 97 -0.03 2.47 -2.13
C SER A 97 1.40 1.95 -2.08
N GLU A 98 2.00 1.95 -0.90
CA GLU A 98 3.35 1.45 -0.66
C GLU A 98 3.29 0.21 0.23
N ILE A 99 3.94 -0.87 -0.20
CA ILE A 99 4.00 -2.13 0.56
C ILE A 99 5.39 -2.24 1.15
N ILE A 100 5.50 -2.19 2.47
CA ILE A 100 6.79 -2.21 3.17
C ILE A 100 7.06 -3.63 3.67
N MET A 101 8.27 -4.13 3.43
CA MET A 101 8.61 -5.54 3.66
C MET A 101 9.80 -5.68 4.62
N ASP A 102 9.85 -6.78 5.35
CA ASP A 102 11.00 -7.16 6.16
C ASP A 102 12.01 -7.89 5.25
N MET A 103 13.19 -7.30 5.06
CA MET A 103 14.29 -7.95 4.32
C MET A 103 15.23 -8.70 5.28
N PRO A 104 15.77 -9.88 4.89
CA PRO A 104 16.76 -10.59 5.69
C PRO A 104 18.00 -9.77 6.03
N THR A 105 18.37 -8.83 5.16
CA THR A 105 19.54 -7.95 5.32
C THR A 105 19.29 -6.79 6.30
N SER A 106 18.09 -6.67 6.89
CA SER A 106 17.64 -5.50 7.67
C SER A 106 17.62 -4.18 6.87
N GLU A 107 17.78 -4.26 5.55
CA GLU A 107 17.64 -3.11 4.66
C GLU A 107 16.16 -2.77 4.48
N TYR A 108 15.87 -1.48 4.28
CA TYR A 108 14.54 -1.04 3.91
C TYR A 108 14.23 -1.47 2.48
N MET A 109 13.06 -2.08 2.27
CA MET A 109 12.53 -2.28 0.93
C MET A 109 11.04 -2.07 0.93
N SER A 110 10.55 -1.33 -0.07
CA SER A 110 9.13 -1.20 -0.34
C SER A 110 8.80 -1.38 -1.82
N LEU A 111 7.55 -1.75 -2.07
CA LEU A 111 6.97 -1.86 -3.40
C LEU A 111 5.99 -0.72 -3.59
N ILE A 112 6.15 0.03 -4.67
CA ILE A 112 5.16 1.04 -5.05
C ILE A 112 4.15 0.38 -5.98
N VAL A 113 2.88 0.41 -5.56
CA VAL A 113 1.75 -0.04 -6.36
C VAL A 113 1.03 1.17 -6.93
N LYS A 114 0.83 1.18 -8.24
CA LYS A 114 -0.04 2.12 -8.96
C LYS A 114 -1.15 1.34 -9.66
N ASP A 115 -2.40 1.70 -9.38
CA ASP A 115 -3.58 1.14 -10.05
C ASP A 115 -3.63 -0.42 -10.04
N GLY A 116 -3.16 -1.03 -8.94
CA GLY A 116 -3.12 -2.48 -8.75
C GLY A 116 -1.96 -3.20 -9.45
N GLN A 117 -0.94 -2.47 -9.88
CA GLN A 117 0.31 -3.02 -10.42
C GLN A 117 1.51 -2.51 -9.63
N ILE A 118 2.43 -3.41 -9.28
CA ILE A 118 3.72 -3.06 -8.70
C ILE A 118 4.57 -2.45 -9.82
N VAL A 119 4.86 -1.15 -9.69
CA VAL A 119 5.57 -0.36 -10.71
C VAL A 119 6.99 0.01 -10.33
N HIS A 120 7.35 -0.14 -9.04
CA HIS A 120 8.68 0.20 -8.55
C HIS A 120 9.07 -0.58 -7.30
N LEU A 121 10.38 -0.79 -7.13
CA LEU A 121 11.01 -1.25 -5.91
C LEU A 121 11.86 -0.11 -5.37
N ASP A 122 11.48 0.40 -4.21
CA ASP A 122 12.33 1.32 -3.45
C ASP A 122 13.20 0.48 -2.51
N LYS A 123 14.52 0.64 -2.63
CA LYS A 123 15.54 -0.05 -1.81
C LYS A 123 16.40 0.91 -1.00
N ASP A 124 16.21 2.23 -1.18
CA ASP A 124 17.03 3.26 -0.54
C ASP A 124 16.21 4.21 0.34
N GLY A 125 14.89 4.02 0.41
CA GLY A 125 13.97 4.84 1.18
C GLY A 125 13.66 6.17 0.49
N THR A 126 14.00 6.32 -0.79
CA THR A 126 13.66 7.51 -1.55
C THR A 126 12.20 7.41 -2.00
N TYR A 127 11.34 7.99 -1.16
CA TYR A 127 9.88 8.09 -1.30
C TYR A 127 9.39 8.33 -2.75
N LEU A 128 8.11 8.02 -2.98
CA LEU A 128 7.34 8.07 -4.24
C LEU A 128 7.64 9.28 -5.16
N GLU A 129 8.14 10.39 -4.61
CA GLU A 129 8.70 11.55 -5.31
C GLU A 129 9.75 11.19 -6.38
N SER A 130 10.56 10.16 -6.15
CA SER A 130 11.58 9.68 -7.10
C SER A 130 10.98 9.21 -8.44
N LEU A 131 9.71 8.76 -8.43
CA LEU A 131 8.97 8.38 -9.63
C LEU A 131 8.46 9.57 -10.45
N LYS A 132 8.32 10.77 -9.84
CA LYS A 132 7.85 11.98 -10.53
C LYS A 132 8.87 12.52 -11.56
N ILE A 133 10.13 12.07 -11.51
CA ILE A 133 11.22 12.59 -12.34
C ILE A 133 11.30 11.90 -13.72
N LYS A 134 10.65 10.74 -13.91
CA LYS A 134 10.59 10.06 -15.22
C LYS A 134 9.32 10.47 -15.97
N LYS A 135 9.31 11.68 -16.54
CA LYS A 135 8.39 12.09 -17.61
C LYS A 135 9.06 11.94 -18.97
#